data_AF-A0A9W6DWL2-F1
#
_entry.id   AF-A0A9W6DWL2-F1
#
_cell.length_a   1.000
_cell.length_b   1.000
_cell.length_c   1.000
_cell.angle_alpha   90.00
_cell.angle_beta   90.00
_cell.angle_gamma   90.00
#
_symmetry.space_group_name_H-M   'P 1'
#
loop_
_entity.id
_entity.type
_entity.pdbx_description
1 polymer ?
#
loop_
_entity_poly.entity_id
_entity_poly.type
_entity_poly.pdbx_seq_one_letter_code
_entity_poly.pdbx_strand_id
1 'polypeptide(L)'
;MPIPIITTAITEGTNSIPHLWTVLKILPWAVLLAALKYYFGGARNTSERLMHSKVVMITGGTSGIGAQVTSALASRGAQIILLTQHPPTDIFLAEYIEDLRRSTNNQLIYAEQVDLSSLHSIRTFATKWIDNVAPRRLDMVILCGNAAPPVSQKRKLTVDGIDEEWMVNYLANFHLLSILSPALRAQPAHRDVRVVFTTCSSYIGAKWDLRQVEASAAITAAAAANAEGDNGEGRRVVMKNGKLQREKPKNKKKKTKGVSLYGLSKLSLMVFAQSFQKHLNSFKRPDGQPCSARVIMVDPGFSRTPGMRRWMTGGSLWGLLVYLVTWPVWWLVLKSPQQGAQSVLYAAMEAEYGRGEGGWMIKECKEVDLARKEVKDEEAGKMLWEFSEKLIEAKERESAVRRALANKEKEVAEENEKNKASGSGAKEQTPGSRRSRKGK
;
A
#
# COMPACT_ATOMS: atom_id res chain seq x y z
N MET A 1 -48.47 -1.48 -4.68
CA MET A 1 -49.29 -0.70 -3.73
C MET A 1 -49.97 -1.68 -2.77
N PRO A 2 -49.79 -1.57 -1.44
CA PRO A 2 -50.24 -2.57 -0.46
C PRO A 2 -51.74 -2.49 -0.12
N ILE A 3 -52.46 -1.51 -0.66
CA ILE A 3 -53.86 -1.20 -0.34
C ILE A 3 -54.80 -2.41 -0.52
N PRO A 4 -54.72 -3.23 -1.59
CA PRO A 4 -55.62 -4.38 -1.78
C PRO A 4 -55.42 -5.50 -0.76
N ILE A 5 -54.18 -5.67 -0.26
CA ILE A 5 -53.79 -6.71 0.69
C ILE A 5 -54.29 -6.37 2.10
N ILE A 6 -54.28 -5.08 2.45
CA ILE A 6 -54.78 -4.59 3.73
C ILE A 6 -56.30 -4.67 3.76
N THR A 7 -56.98 -4.33 2.66
CA THR A 7 -58.45 -4.44 2.57
C THR A 7 -58.93 -5.89 2.66
N THR A 8 -58.30 -6.83 1.95
CA THR A 8 -58.66 -8.26 2.04
C THR A 8 -58.34 -8.87 3.40
N ALA A 9 -57.26 -8.43 4.06
CA ALA A 9 -56.96 -8.87 5.42
C ALA A 9 -58.03 -8.44 6.45
N ILE A 10 -58.62 -7.26 6.27
CA ILE A 10 -59.67 -6.73 7.15
C ILE A 10 -61.03 -7.37 6.85
N THR A 11 -61.36 -7.61 5.58
CA THR A 11 -62.69 -8.12 5.19
C THR A 11 -62.80 -9.65 5.23
N GLU A 12 -61.73 -10.39 4.94
CA GLU A 12 -61.76 -11.85 4.76
C GLU A 12 -60.90 -12.61 5.80
N GLY A 13 -60.19 -11.89 6.67
CA GLY A 13 -59.31 -12.46 7.70
C GLY A 13 -57.89 -12.76 7.22
N THR A 14 -56.99 -13.00 8.17
CA THR A 14 -55.54 -13.16 7.90
C THR A 14 -55.17 -14.38 7.05
N ASN A 15 -56.10 -15.33 6.88
CA ASN A 15 -55.88 -16.52 6.06
C ASN A 15 -56.04 -16.26 4.55
N SER A 16 -56.63 -15.14 4.14
CA SER A 16 -56.90 -14.80 2.73
C SER A 16 -55.70 -14.14 2.03
N ILE A 17 -54.64 -13.81 2.77
CA ILE A 17 -53.41 -13.26 2.19
C ILE A 17 -52.53 -14.42 1.70
N PRO A 18 -52.27 -14.55 0.39
CA PRO A 18 -51.44 -15.61 -0.14
C PRO A 18 -50.02 -15.54 0.47
N HIS A 19 -49.53 -16.69 0.95
CA HIS A 19 -48.20 -16.86 1.56
C HIS A 19 -47.93 -16.08 2.86
N LEU A 20 -48.94 -15.53 3.55
CA LEU A 20 -48.72 -14.76 4.80
C LEU A 20 -47.94 -15.54 5.86
N TRP A 21 -48.29 -16.81 6.07
CA TRP A 21 -47.58 -17.69 7.01
C TRP A 21 -46.13 -17.96 6.58
N THR A 22 -45.85 -18.04 5.28
CA THR A 22 -44.49 -18.18 4.76
C THR A 22 -43.69 -16.90 5.00
N VAL A 23 -44.29 -15.73 4.78
CA VAL A 23 -43.68 -14.42 5.05
C VAL A 23 -43.39 -14.27 6.55
N LEU A 24 -44.34 -14.58 7.43
CA LEU A 24 -44.16 -14.52 8.88
C LEU A 24 -43.05 -15.45 9.38
N LYS A 25 -42.84 -16.62 8.74
CA LYS A 25 -41.73 -17.52 9.08
C LYS A 25 -40.38 -17.01 8.59
N ILE A 26 -40.32 -16.36 7.41
CA ILE A 26 -39.06 -15.87 6.81
C ILE A 26 -38.65 -14.51 7.38
N LEU A 27 -39.62 -13.68 7.77
CA LEU A 27 -39.40 -12.30 8.22
C LEU A 27 -38.40 -12.19 9.39
N PRO A 28 -38.44 -13.01 10.46
CA PRO A 28 -37.43 -12.97 11.51
C PRO A 28 -36.02 -13.24 10.99
N TRP A 29 -35.85 -14.19 10.07
CA TRP A 29 -34.55 -14.49 9.45
C TRP A 29 -34.07 -13.36 8.56
N ALA A 30 -34.96 -12.73 7.78
CA ALA A 30 -34.63 -11.57 6.95
C ALA A 30 -34.23 -10.36 7.82
N VAL A 31 -34.96 -10.11 8.91
CA VAL A 31 -34.63 -9.05 9.88
C VAL A 31 -33.30 -9.34 10.57
N LEU A 32 -33.05 -10.59 10.98
CA LEU A 32 -31.76 -11.00 11.56
C LEU A 32 -30.60 -10.77 10.57
N LEU A 33 -30.76 -11.18 9.31
CA LEU A 33 -29.75 -10.95 8.27
C LEU A 33 -29.51 -9.46 8.01
N ALA A 34 -30.58 -8.65 7.98
CA ALA A 34 -30.48 -7.20 7.84
C ALA A 34 -29.77 -6.56 9.04
N ALA A 35 -30.10 -6.98 10.26
CA ALA A 35 -29.47 -6.53 11.49
C ALA A 35 -27.97 -6.91 11.55
N LEU A 36 -27.63 -8.14 11.19
CA LEU A 36 -26.24 -8.59 11.06
C LEU A 36 -25.51 -7.76 10.00
N LYS A 37 -26.13 -7.53 8.83
CA LYS A 37 -25.50 -6.73 7.77
C LYS A 37 -25.27 -5.28 8.20
N TYR A 38 -26.21 -4.71 8.96
CA TYR A 38 -26.08 -3.39 9.54
C TYR A 38 -24.93 -3.34 10.56
N TYR A 39 -24.88 -4.32 11.48
CA TYR A 39 -23.83 -4.44 12.49
C TYR A 39 -22.43 -4.57 11.88
N PHE A 40 -22.24 -5.51 10.94
CA PHE A 40 -20.95 -5.69 10.24
C PHE A 40 -20.62 -4.55 9.28
N GLY A 41 -21.62 -3.76 8.87
CA GLY A 41 -21.41 -2.56 8.05
C GLY A 41 -20.62 -1.47 8.77
N GLY A 42 -20.62 -1.48 10.10
CA GLY A 42 -19.90 -0.52 10.92
C GLY A 42 -20.50 0.89 10.93
N ALA A 43 -19.82 1.79 11.63
CA ALA A 43 -20.25 3.18 11.74
C ALA A 43 -20.09 3.93 10.41
N ARG A 44 -20.97 4.91 10.19
CA ARG A 44 -20.87 5.85 9.08
C ARG A 44 -20.32 7.16 9.60
N ASN A 45 -19.53 7.82 8.76
CA ASN A 45 -19.06 9.14 9.06
C ASN A 45 -20.23 10.14 8.97
N THR A 46 -20.44 10.91 10.04
CA THR A 46 -21.45 11.98 10.11
C THR A 46 -20.85 13.37 9.89
N SER A 47 -19.52 13.49 9.89
CA SER A 47 -18.83 14.76 9.74
C SER A 47 -18.92 15.22 8.29
N GLU A 48 -19.58 16.36 8.06
CA GLU A 48 -19.58 17.03 6.77
C GLU A 48 -18.59 18.20 6.78
N ARG A 49 -17.61 18.12 5.89
CA ARG A 49 -16.60 19.17 5.72
C ARG A 49 -16.34 19.44 4.25
N LEU A 50 -16.43 20.71 3.87
CA LEU A 50 -16.01 21.15 2.53
C LEU A 50 -14.48 21.06 2.44
N MET A 51 -13.99 20.38 1.41
CA MET A 51 -12.56 20.14 1.19
C MET A 51 -11.97 21.04 0.11
N HIS A 52 -12.71 22.05 -0.35
CA HIS A 52 -12.25 23.02 -1.34
C HIS A 52 -10.91 23.64 -0.93
N SER A 53 -10.00 23.74 -1.90
CA SER A 53 -8.65 24.29 -1.73
C SER A 53 -7.76 23.54 -0.72
N LYS A 54 -8.13 22.34 -0.28
CA LYS A 54 -7.27 21.46 0.53
C LYS A 54 -6.43 20.57 -0.36
N VAL A 55 -5.12 20.52 -0.10
CA VAL A 55 -4.20 19.64 -0.83
C VAL A 55 -3.99 18.37 -0.04
N VAL A 56 -4.43 17.24 -0.60
CA VAL A 56 -4.41 15.92 0.01
C VAL A 56 -3.52 14.98 -0.80
N MET A 57 -2.44 14.51 -0.18
CA MET A 57 -1.56 13.48 -0.72
C MET A 57 -2.00 12.11 -0.24
N ILE A 58 -2.18 11.13 -1.14
CA ILE A 58 -2.69 9.80 -0.80
C ILE A 58 -1.79 8.71 -1.36
N THR A 59 -1.24 7.84 -0.52
CA THR A 59 -0.61 6.59 -0.96
C THR A 59 -1.65 5.48 -1.05
N GLY A 60 -1.56 4.59 -2.04
CA GLY A 60 -2.52 3.49 -2.20
C GLY A 60 -3.95 3.94 -2.56
N GLY A 61 -4.08 5.12 -3.19
CA GLY A 61 -5.37 5.72 -3.53
C GLY A 61 -6.08 5.15 -4.77
N THR A 62 -5.54 4.11 -5.41
CA THR A 62 -6.07 3.55 -6.68
C THR A 62 -6.92 2.29 -6.51
N SER A 63 -6.95 1.69 -5.31
CA SER A 63 -7.74 0.48 -5.08
C SER A 63 -8.29 0.37 -3.66
N GLY A 64 -9.31 -0.48 -3.49
CA GLY A 64 -9.87 -0.82 -2.18
C GLY A 64 -10.38 0.40 -1.42
N ILE A 65 -9.95 0.53 -0.15
CA ILE A 65 -10.38 1.61 0.75
C ILE A 65 -9.81 2.96 0.26
N GLY A 66 -8.54 3.00 -0.15
CA GLY A 66 -7.89 4.23 -0.62
C GLY A 66 -8.62 4.87 -1.78
N ALA A 67 -9.08 4.09 -2.76
CA ALA A 67 -9.89 4.59 -3.89
C ALA A 67 -11.20 5.25 -3.45
N GLN A 68 -11.87 4.69 -2.43
CA GLN A 68 -13.12 5.26 -1.93
C GLN A 68 -12.88 6.53 -1.10
N VAL A 69 -11.77 6.58 -0.36
CA VAL A 69 -11.34 7.81 0.34
C VAL A 69 -11.01 8.91 -0.69
N THR A 70 -10.23 8.59 -1.72
CA THR A 70 -9.90 9.49 -2.83
C THR A 70 -11.17 10.06 -3.46
N SER A 71 -12.08 9.20 -3.89
CA SER A 71 -13.33 9.62 -4.54
C SER A 71 -14.17 10.50 -3.62
N ALA A 72 -14.34 10.13 -2.35
CA ALA A 72 -15.15 10.89 -1.41
C ALA A 72 -14.57 12.26 -1.04
N LEU A 73 -13.24 12.41 -0.99
CA LEU A 73 -12.57 13.69 -0.78
C LEU A 73 -12.57 14.56 -2.04
N ALA A 74 -12.37 13.94 -3.22
CA ALA A 74 -12.44 14.61 -4.50
C ALA A 74 -13.84 15.17 -4.79
N SER A 75 -14.91 14.42 -4.51
CA SER A 75 -16.30 14.90 -4.61
C SER A 75 -16.60 16.10 -3.70
N ARG A 76 -15.79 16.33 -2.67
CA ARG A 76 -15.90 17.48 -1.75
C ARG A 76 -15.01 18.66 -2.15
N GLY A 77 -14.38 18.60 -3.33
CA GLY A 77 -13.57 19.68 -3.90
C GLY A 77 -12.09 19.68 -3.47
N ALA A 78 -11.59 18.60 -2.86
CA ALA A 78 -10.17 18.49 -2.49
C ALA A 78 -9.28 18.43 -3.74
N GLN A 79 -8.11 19.09 -3.68
CA GLN A 79 -7.03 18.83 -4.61
C GLN A 79 -6.32 17.54 -4.21
N ILE A 80 -6.39 16.51 -5.04
CA ILE A 80 -5.82 15.20 -4.77
C ILE A 80 -4.49 15.04 -5.49
N ILE A 81 -3.50 14.51 -4.77
CA ILE A 81 -2.20 14.09 -5.30
C ILE A 81 -2.02 12.60 -4.97
N LEU A 82 -2.29 11.75 -5.96
CA LEU A 82 -2.15 10.31 -5.86
C LEU A 82 -0.68 9.92 -6.01
N LEU A 83 -0.16 9.23 -5.00
CA LEU A 83 1.16 8.61 -5.08
C LEU A 83 0.98 7.17 -5.54
N THR A 84 1.42 6.89 -6.77
CA THR A 84 1.19 5.61 -7.45
C THR A 84 2.49 4.94 -7.85
N GLN A 85 2.51 3.61 -7.82
CA GLN A 85 3.68 2.84 -8.26
C GLN A 85 3.96 3.01 -9.77
N HIS A 86 2.89 3.03 -10.56
CA HIS A 86 2.97 3.21 -12.02
C HIS A 86 3.20 4.68 -12.38
N PRO A 87 3.96 4.95 -13.46
CA PRO A 87 4.15 6.31 -13.95
C PRO A 87 2.82 6.91 -14.42
N PRO A 88 2.66 8.25 -14.38
CA PRO A 88 1.46 8.92 -14.86
C PRO A 88 1.20 8.74 -16.36
N THR A 89 2.19 8.26 -17.12
CA THR A 89 2.08 7.89 -18.53
C THR A 89 1.40 6.53 -18.76
N ASP A 90 1.18 5.75 -17.69
CA ASP A 90 0.47 4.48 -17.78
C ASP A 90 -1.00 4.68 -18.15
N ILE A 91 -1.47 3.91 -19.14
CA ILE A 91 -2.80 4.08 -19.74
C ILE A 91 -3.90 3.85 -18.70
N PHE A 92 -3.78 2.80 -17.89
CA PHE A 92 -4.78 2.46 -16.89
C PHE A 92 -4.87 3.53 -15.78
N LEU A 93 -3.72 4.08 -15.38
CA LEU A 93 -3.70 5.15 -14.40
C LEU A 93 -4.30 6.45 -14.96
N ALA A 94 -3.98 6.81 -16.20
CA ALA A 94 -4.53 7.99 -16.85
C ALA A 94 -6.05 7.89 -17.00
N GLU A 95 -6.58 6.73 -17.43
CA GLU A 95 -8.01 6.46 -17.52
C GLU A 95 -8.69 6.52 -16.15
N TYR A 96 -8.09 5.90 -15.12
CA TYR A 96 -8.60 5.95 -13.76
C TYR A 96 -8.72 7.38 -13.22
N ILE A 97 -7.73 8.24 -13.49
CA ILE A 97 -7.76 9.64 -13.07
C ILE A 97 -8.87 10.40 -13.80
N GLU A 98 -9.02 10.16 -15.11
CA GLU A 98 -10.06 10.80 -15.91
C GLU A 98 -11.47 10.39 -15.45
N ASP A 99 -11.68 9.11 -15.15
CA ASP A 99 -12.92 8.60 -14.57
C ASP A 99 -13.21 9.21 -13.20
N LEU A 100 -12.19 9.37 -12.35
CA LEU A 100 -12.32 10.06 -11.08
C LEU A 100 -12.72 11.54 -11.29
N ARG A 101 -12.10 12.25 -12.23
CA ARG A 101 -12.44 13.64 -12.52
C ARG A 101 -13.88 13.79 -12.99
N ARG A 102 -14.33 12.90 -13.88
CA ARG A 102 -15.72 12.87 -14.38
C ARG A 102 -16.73 12.53 -13.30
N SER A 103 -16.49 11.46 -12.54
CA SER A 103 -17.41 11.00 -11.49
C SER A 103 -17.52 11.97 -10.30
N THR A 104 -16.46 12.73 -10.01
CA THR A 104 -16.41 13.68 -8.89
C THR A 104 -16.62 15.14 -9.32
N ASN A 105 -16.68 15.41 -10.62
CA ASN A 105 -16.71 16.75 -11.20
C ASN A 105 -15.58 17.66 -10.68
N ASN A 106 -14.39 17.10 -10.50
CA ASN A 106 -13.24 17.78 -9.93
C ASN A 106 -11.98 17.53 -10.76
N GLN A 107 -11.47 18.59 -11.39
CA GLN A 107 -10.30 18.51 -12.27
C GLN A 107 -8.96 18.55 -11.52
N LEU A 108 -8.97 18.86 -10.22
CA LEU A 108 -7.78 19.01 -9.37
C LEU A 108 -7.28 17.66 -8.83
N ILE A 109 -7.24 16.64 -9.69
CA ILE A 109 -6.75 15.30 -9.37
C ILE A 109 -5.48 15.06 -10.17
N TYR A 110 -4.36 14.85 -9.49
CA TYR A 110 -3.04 14.64 -10.06
C TYR A 110 -2.46 13.31 -9.58
N ALA A 111 -1.54 12.74 -10.35
CA ALA A 111 -0.78 11.57 -9.95
C ALA A 111 0.73 11.81 -10.12
N GLU A 112 1.51 11.33 -9.17
CA GLU A 112 2.95 11.37 -9.16
C GLU A 112 3.48 9.95 -8.90
N GLN A 113 4.55 9.59 -9.59
CA GLN A 113 5.12 8.26 -9.50
C GLN A 113 5.95 8.12 -8.22
N VAL A 114 5.50 7.24 -7.32
CA VAL A 114 6.21 6.85 -6.10
C VAL A 114 6.04 5.36 -5.88
N ASP A 115 7.08 4.60 -6.16
CA ASP A 115 7.13 3.19 -5.80
C ASP A 115 7.58 3.05 -4.33
N LEU A 116 6.64 2.68 -3.46
CA LEU A 116 6.92 2.44 -2.04
C LEU A 116 7.85 1.23 -1.79
N SER A 117 8.14 0.42 -2.80
CA SER A 117 9.15 -0.65 -2.70
C SER A 117 10.58 -0.16 -2.92
N SER A 118 10.79 1.10 -3.36
CA SER A 118 12.12 1.66 -3.63
C SER A 118 12.38 2.94 -2.82
N LEU A 119 13.45 2.93 -2.00
CA LEU A 119 13.88 4.10 -1.24
C LEU A 119 14.23 5.28 -2.15
N HIS A 120 14.88 5.01 -3.29
CA HIS A 120 15.26 6.06 -4.23
C HIS A 120 14.04 6.75 -4.87
N SER A 121 13.00 6.02 -5.22
CA SER A 121 11.77 6.59 -5.78
C SER A 121 11.12 7.55 -4.79
N ILE A 122 11.00 7.14 -3.53
CA ILE A 122 10.46 7.94 -2.44
C ILE A 122 11.29 9.21 -2.23
N ARG A 123 12.63 9.07 -2.14
CA ARG A 123 13.54 10.22 -1.97
C ARG A 123 13.39 11.22 -3.10
N THR A 124 13.41 10.76 -4.35
CA THR A 124 13.34 11.61 -5.54
C THR A 124 12.05 12.44 -5.56
N PHE A 125 10.93 11.81 -5.23
CA PHE A 125 9.65 12.51 -5.13
C PHE A 125 9.64 13.51 -3.96
N ALA A 126 10.08 13.08 -2.78
CA ALA A 126 9.99 13.89 -1.57
C ALA A 126 10.94 15.11 -1.64
N THR A 127 12.15 14.98 -2.21
CA THR A 127 13.03 16.12 -2.44
C THR A 127 12.44 17.06 -3.49
N LYS A 128 11.95 16.55 -4.63
CA LYS A 128 11.23 17.33 -5.65
C LYS A 128 10.05 18.12 -5.05
N TRP A 129 9.37 17.56 -4.05
CA TRP A 129 8.28 18.23 -3.36
C TRP A 129 8.76 19.40 -2.49
N ILE A 130 9.90 19.25 -1.81
CA ILE A 130 10.45 20.22 -0.86
C ILE A 130 11.26 21.32 -1.55
N ASP A 131 11.93 21.01 -2.65
CA ASP A 131 12.85 21.91 -3.38
C ASP A 131 12.15 23.10 -4.08
N ASN A 132 10.84 23.28 -3.88
CA ASN A 132 10.11 24.40 -4.46
C ASN A 132 10.40 25.70 -3.69
N VAL A 133 10.67 26.78 -4.43
CA VAL A 133 11.06 28.12 -3.92
C VAL A 133 10.01 28.72 -2.95
N ALA A 134 8.76 28.24 -3.02
CA ALA A 134 7.77 28.39 -1.96
C ALA A 134 7.30 27.01 -1.48
N PRO A 135 7.24 26.76 -0.15
CA PRO A 135 6.72 25.51 0.38
C PRO A 135 5.32 25.25 -0.16
N ARG A 136 5.16 24.13 -0.87
CA ARG A 136 3.86 23.73 -1.38
C ARG A 136 2.90 23.56 -0.22
N ARG A 137 1.66 24.01 -0.44
CA ARG A 137 0.58 23.75 0.50
C ARG A 137 0.38 22.24 0.60
N LEU A 138 0.39 21.71 1.82
CA LEU A 138 0.09 20.32 2.13
C LEU A 138 -0.80 20.30 3.37
N ASP A 139 -2.10 20.10 3.19
CA ASP A 139 -3.05 20.05 4.31
C ASP A 139 -3.21 18.63 4.84
N MET A 140 -3.00 17.60 4.02
CA MET A 140 -3.24 16.23 4.47
C MET A 140 -2.38 15.21 3.75
N VAL A 141 -1.90 14.22 4.50
CA VAL A 141 -1.25 13.01 3.97
C VAL A 141 -2.01 11.79 4.48
N ILE A 142 -2.56 10.97 3.57
CA ILE A 142 -3.28 9.75 3.92
C ILE A 142 -2.48 8.54 3.43
N LEU A 143 -2.07 7.69 4.37
CA LEU A 143 -1.24 6.53 4.11
C LEU A 143 -2.11 5.28 4.03
N CYS A 144 -2.64 4.98 2.83
CA CYS A 144 -3.45 3.76 2.54
C CYS A 144 -2.65 2.65 1.84
N GLY A 145 -1.39 2.91 1.46
CA GLY A 145 -0.51 1.92 0.83
C GLY A 145 -0.31 0.68 1.70
N ASN A 146 -0.53 -0.51 1.13
CA ASN A 146 -0.39 -1.77 1.86
C ASN A 146 0.01 -2.94 0.95
N ALA A 147 1.06 -3.66 1.32
CA ALA A 147 1.46 -4.95 0.77
C ALA A 147 1.11 -6.07 1.76
N ALA A 148 0.27 -7.00 1.31
CA ALA A 148 -0.11 -8.21 2.04
C ALA A 148 -0.15 -9.39 1.06
N PRO A 149 1.02 -9.92 0.65
CA PRO A 149 1.08 -11.08 -0.23
C PRO A 149 0.36 -12.29 0.41
N PRO A 150 -0.25 -13.17 -0.41
CA PRO A 150 -0.96 -14.34 0.10
C PRO A 150 -0.02 -15.32 0.80
N VAL A 151 -0.55 -16.04 1.80
CA VAL A 151 0.21 -16.99 2.64
C VAL A 151 0.90 -18.10 1.82
N SER A 152 0.39 -18.42 0.64
CA SER A 152 0.96 -19.46 -0.23
C SER A 152 2.18 -19.00 -1.04
N GLN A 153 2.34 -17.68 -1.26
CA GLN A 153 3.36 -17.14 -2.12
C GLN A 153 4.68 -17.01 -1.35
N LYS A 154 5.80 -17.25 -2.06
CA LYS A 154 7.12 -16.98 -1.50
C LYS A 154 7.23 -15.50 -1.17
N ARG A 155 7.84 -15.20 -0.02
CA ARG A 155 8.19 -13.82 0.35
C ARG A 155 9.07 -13.21 -0.73
N LYS A 156 8.88 -11.92 -0.96
CA LYS A 156 9.61 -11.15 -1.96
C LYS A 156 10.48 -10.13 -1.25
N LEU A 157 11.67 -9.95 -1.81
CA LEU A 157 12.51 -8.81 -1.47
C LEU A 157 12.23 -7.69 -2.46
N THR A 158 12.33 -6.46 -1.96
CA THR A 158 12.32 -5.27 -2.81
C THR A 158 13.65 -5.09 -3.52
N VAL A 159 13.74 -4.10 -4.41
CA VAL A 159 14.98 -3.75 -5.12
C VAL A 159 16.13 -3.43 -4.16
N ASP A 160 15.81 -2.93 -2.95
CA ASP A 160 16.78 -2.58 -1.91
C ASP A 160 17.14 -3.79 -1.02
N GLY A 161 16.60 -4.99 -1.29
CA GLY A 161 16.89 -6.21 -0.53
C GLY A 161 16.19 -6.28 0.83
N ILE A 162 15.08 -5.56 0.99
CA ILE A 162 14.25 -5.52 2.21
C ILE A 162 12.99 -6.37 1.97
N ASP A 163 12.42 -6.97 3.01
CA ASP A 163 11.13 -7.65 2.90
C ASP A 163 10.03 -6.70 2.41
N GLU A 164 9.24 -7.13 1.43
CA GLU A 164 8.19 -6.31 0.79
C GLU A 164 7.12 -5.82 1.78
N GLU A 165 6.70 -6.65 2.75
CA GLU A 165 5.69 -6.23 3.76
C GLU A 165 6.25 -5.13 4.65
N TRP A 166 7.50 -5.31 5.12
CA TRP A 166 8.16 -4.31 5.97
C TRP A 166 8.42 -3.01 5.23
N MET A 167 8.93 -3.11 4.00
CA MET A 167 9.26 -1.95 3.17
C MET A 167 8.01 -1.12 2.87
N VAL A 168 6.99 -1.71 2.26
CA VAL A 168 5.80 -0.97 1.80
C VAL A 168 4.92 -0.50 2.95
N ASN A 169 4.71 -1.33 3.98
CA ASN A 169 3.74 -0.99 5.04
C ASN A 169 4.31 -0.04 6.10
N TYR A 170 5.64 -0.05 6.30
CA TYR A 170 6.29 0.69 7.38
C TYR A 170 7.42 1.59 6.87
N LEU A 171 8.50 1.01 6.34
CA LEU A 171 9.75 1.75 6.11
C LEU A 171 9.58 2.87 5.07
N ALA A 172 8.78 2.63 4.03
CA ALA A 172 8.46 3.62 3.02
C ALA A 172 7.71 4.83 3.59
N ASN A 173 6.77 4.58 4.51
CA ASN A 173 6.02 5.64 5.19
C ASN A 173 6.93 6.44 6.13
N PHE A 174 7.81 5.76 6.85
CA PHE A 174 8.84 6.40 7.68
C PHE A 174 9.73 7.31 6.82
N HIS A 175 10.29 6.79 5.73
CA HIS A 175 11.20 7.53 4.87
C HIS A 175 10.50 8.74 4.21
N LEU A 176 9.29 8.54 3.66
CA LEU A 176 8.50 9.60 3.04
C LEU A 176 8.20 10.74 4.02
N LEU A 177 7.71 10.42 5.22
CA LEU A 177 7.33 11.42 6.21
C LEU A 177 8.53 12.09 6.89
N SER A 178 9.64 11.37 7.09
CA SER A 178 10.88 11.96 7.59
C SER A 178 11.41 13.03 6.64
N ILE A 179 11.37 12.77 5.32
CA ILE A 179 11.75 13.78 4.33
C ILE A 179 10.72 14.91 4.26
N LEU A 180 9.41 14.62 4.23
CA LEU A 180 8.35 15.64 4.13
C LEU A 180 8.11 16.45 5.43
N SER A 181 8.72 16.06 6.54
CA SER A 181 8.56 16.70 7.85
C SER A 181 8.74 18.23 7.84
N PRO A 182 9.75 18.81 7.16
CA PRO A 182 9.88 20.27 7.04
C PRO A 182 8.68 20.92 6.33
N ALA A 183 8.12 20.28 5.29
CA ALA A 183 6.97 20.81 4.56
C ALA A 183 5.67 20.78 5.38
N LEU A 184 5.53 19.81 6.29
CA LEU A 184 4.41 19.75 7.25
C LEU A 184 4.55 20.83 8.33
N ARG A 185 5.77 21.04 8.85
CA ARG A 185 6.07 22.05 9.89
C ARG A 185 6.02 23.48 9.36
N ALA A 186 6.31 23.70 8.08
CA ALA A 186 6.28 25.01 7.45
C ALA A 186 4.86 25.55 7.21
N GLN A 187 3.81 24.75 7.41
CA GLN A 187 2.44 25.23 7.22
C GLN A 187 2.03 26.24 8.32
N PRO A 188 1.24 27.28 7.99
CA PRO A 188 0.75 28.25 8.96
C PRO A 188 -0.05 27.63 10.12
N ALA A 189 -0.03 28.25 11.32
CA ALA A 189 -0.72 27.67 12.52
C ALA A 189 -2.22 27.58 12.39
N HIS A 190 -2.83 28.51 11.67
CA HIS A 190 -4.28 28.51 11.47
C HIS A 190 -4.73 27.36 10.57
N ARG A 191 -3.80 26.70 9.86
CA ARG A 191 -4.13 25.55 9.01
C ARG A 191 -4.23 24.28 9.83
N ASP A 192 -5.25 23.51 9.50
CA ASP A 192 -5.44 22.15 9.94
C ASP A 192 -4.66 21.22 9.01
N VAL A 193 -3.56 20.65 9.51
CA VAL A 193 -2.66 19.75 8.78
C VAL A 193 -2.73 18.37 9.40
N ARG A 194 -3.07 17.33 8.62
CA ARG A 194 -3.29 15.98 9.13
C ARG A 194 -2.44 14.92 8.44
N VAL A 195 -1.89 13.99 9.21
CA VAL A 195 -1.20 12.80 8.71
C VAL A 195 -1.97 11.58 9.21
N VAL A 196 -2.67 10.90 8.31
CA VAL A 196 -3.57 9.79 8.61
C VAL A 196 -2.88 8.48 8.28
N PHE A 197 -2.58 7.68 9.30
CA PHE A 197 -1.97 6.36 9.19
C PHE A 197 -3.04 5.28 9.18
N THR A 198 -3.14 4.50 8.10
CA THR A 198 -4.04 3.33 8.10
C THR A 198 -3.36 2.08 8.65
N THR A 199 -3.93 1.54 9.71
CA THR A 199 -3.44 0.37 10.45
C THR A 199 -4.42 -0.79 10.33
N CYS A 200 -4.18 -1.88 11.07
CA CYS A 200 -5.05 -3.05 11.04
C CYS A 200 -4.86 -3.85 12.34
N SER A 201 -5.95 -4.43 12.88
CA SER A 201 -5.95 -5.25 14.09
C SER A 201 -4.91 -6.38 14.17
N SER A 202 -4.26 -6.76 13.05
CA SER A 202 -3.11 -7.66 13.04
C SER A 202 -1.94 -7.21 13.92
N TYR A 203 -1.82 -5.91 14.24
CA TYR A 203 -0.79 -5.43 15.17
C TYR A 203 -0.94 -6.01 16.59
N ILE A 204 -2.16 -6.38 16.99
CA ILE A 204 -2.45 -6.85 18.35
C ILE A 204 -1.72 -8.16 18.65
N GLY A 205 -1.63 -9.06 17.67
CA GLY A 205 -0.95 -10.36 17.78
C GLY A 205 0.53 -10.35 17.42
N ALA A 206 1.11 -9.18 17.12
CA ALA A 206 2.50 -9.10 16.65
C ALA A 206 3.50 -9.30 17.80
N LYS A 207 4.60 -10.00 17.52
CA LYS A 207 5.75 -10.08 18.44
C LYS A 207 6.66 -8.88 18.20
N TRP A 208 6.97 -8.11 19.24
CA TRP A 208 7.86 -6.95 19.16
C TRP A 208 9.32 -7.42 19.14
N ASP A 209 9.86 -7.63 17.94
CA ASP A 209 11.26 -8.05 17.76
C ASP A 209 11.76 -7.62 16.38
N LEU A 210 12.57 -6.57 16.36
CA LEU A 210 13.12 -5.97 15.13
C LEU A 210 14.16 -6.87 14.45
N ARG A 211 14.77 -7.82 15.17
CA ARG A 211 15.74 -8.77 14.59
C ARG A 211 15.08 -9.69 13.56
N GLN A 212 13.76 -9.86 13.64
CA GLN A 212 12.98 -10.62 12.66
C GLN A 212 13.00 -9.98 11.27
N VAL A 213 13.19 -8.66 11.18
CA VAL A 213 13.26 -7.95 9.90
C VAL A 213 14.51 -8.37 9.13
N GLU A 214 15.68 -8.30 9.78
CA GLU A 214 16.96 -8.72 9.19
C GLU A 214 16.98 -10.23 8.91
N ALA A 215 16.48 -11.04 9.85
CA ALA A 215 16.37 -12.47 9.67
C ALA A 215 15.46 -12.86 8.50
N SER A 216 14.30 -12.19 8.34
CA SER A 216 13.39 -12.43 7.22
C SER A 216 14.04 -12.08 5.88
N ALA A 217 14.77 -10.96 5.82
CA ALA A 217 15.50 -10.55 4.63
C ALA A 217 16.56 -11.60 4.24
N ALA A 218 17.36 -12.07 5.20
CA ALA A 218 18.37 -13.10 4.97
C ALA A 218 17.77 -14.45 4.53
N ILE A 219 16.69 -14.90 5.19
CA ILE A 219 15.98 -16.15 4.81
C ILE A 219 15.40 -16.03 3.40
N THR A 220 14.83 -14.88 3.06
CA THR A 220 14.21 -14.67 1.74
C THR A 220 15.29 -14.59 0.64
N ALA A 221 16.42 -13.94 0.90
CA ALA A 221 17.57 -13.91 -0.01
C ALA A 221 18.13 -15.32 -0.26
N ALA A 222 18.30 -16.11 0.81
CA ALA A 222 18.73 -17.50 0.69
C ALA A 222 17.71 -18.36 -0.08
N ALA A 223 16.41 -18.12 0.11
CA ALA A 223 15.36 -18.83 -0.62
C ALA A 223 15.31 -18.45 -2.11
N ALA A 224 15.63 -17.19 -2.46
CA ALA A 224 15.74 -16.72 -3.83
C ALA A 224 16.94 -17.33 -4.56
N ALA A 225 18.14 -17.30 -3.95
CA ALA A 225 19.34 -17.94 -4.49
C ALA A 225 19.16 -19.44 -4.73
N ASN A 226 18.48 -20.13 -3.80
CA ASN A 226 18.14 -21.55 -3.94
C ASN A 226 17.09 -21.84 -5.02
N ALA A 227 16.29 -20.84 -5.43
CA ALA A 227 15.31 -20.98 -6.50
C ALA A 227 15.96 -20.76 -7.88
N GLU A 228 16.93 -19.85 -7.99
CA GLU A 228 17.72 -19.65 -9.20
C GLU A 228 18.61 -20.85 -9.50
N GLY A 229 19.19 -21.50 -8.48
CA GLY A 229 19.95 -22.75 -8.64
C GLY A 229 19.13 -24.01 -8.97
N ASP A 230 17.79 -23.94 -8.97
CA ASP A 230 16.89 -25.05 -9.35
C ASP A 230 16.44 -24.95 -10.83
N ASN A 231 16.75 -23.83 -11.50
CA ASN A 231 16.54 -23.66 -12.95
C ASN A 231 17.71 -24.28 -13.73
N GLY A 232 17.76 -25.61 -13.79
CA GLY A 232 18.22 -26.29 -15.01
C GLY A 232 19.57 -27.01 -15.04
N GLU A 233 20.47 -26.90 -14.04
CA GLU A 233 21.78 -27.57 -14.11
C GLU A 233 22.15 -28.29 -12.81
N GLY A 234 21.69 -29.53 -12.68
CA GLY A 234 22.01 -30.33 -11.49
C GLY A 234 21.49 -31.76 -11.49
N ARG A 235 21.34 -32.41 -12.65
CA ARG A 235 21.08 -33.87 -12.70
C ARG A 235 22.40 -34.61 -12.65
N ARG A 236 22.88 -34.93 -11.45
CA ARG A 236 24.06 -35.78 -11.27
C ARG A 236 23.67 -37.24 -11.62
N VAL A 237 24.22 -37.76 -12.72
CA VAL A 237 24.10 -39.18 -13.08
C VAL A 237 25.22 -39.93 -12.35
N VAL A 238 24.87 -40.92 -11.54
CA VAL A 238 25.85 -41.71 -10.78
C VAL A 238 25.76 -43.16 -11.26
N MET A 239 26.91 -43.77 -11.54
CA MET A 239 27.02 -45.17 -11.93
C MET A 239 27.02 -46.05 -10.67
N LYS A 240 26.03 -46.93 -10.53
CA LYS A 240 25.94 -47.88 -9.42
C LYS A 240 25.63 -49.26 -9.99
N ASN A 241 26.48 -50.25 -9.68
CA ASN A 241 26.37 -51.64 -10.17
C ASN A 241 26.16 -51.74 -11.69
N GLY A 242 26.98 -51.02 -12.47
CA GLY A 242 27.00 -51.14 -13.94
C GLY A 242 25.75 -50.63 -14.68
N LYS A 243 24.78 -50.00 -14.00
CA LYS A 243 23.60 -49.39 -14.64
C LYS A 243 23.54 -47.90 -14.35
N LEU A 244 23.26 -47.09 -15.38
CA LEU A 244 22.98 -45.66 -15.23
C LEU A 244 21.67 -45.48 -14.45
N GLN A 245 21.73 -44.95 -13.24
CA GLN A 245 20.54 -44.60 -12.46
C GLN A 245 20.44 -43.09 -12.31
N ARG A 246 19.26 -42.54 -12.62
CA ARG A 246 18.93 -41.14 -12.40
C ARG A 246 18.49 -40.96 -10.95
N GLU A 247 19.40 -40.56 -10.07
CA GLU A 247 19.03 -40.21 -8.70
C GLU A 247 18.46 -38.78 -8.64
N LYS A 248 17.23 -38.64 -8.15
CA LYS A 248 16.73 -37.35 -7.69
C LYS A 248 17.51 -36.99 -6.42
N PRO A 249 18.02 -35.75 -6.25
CA PRO A 249 18.68 -35.36 -5.01
C PRO A 249 17.70 -35.54 -3.84
N LYS A 250 17.98 -36.51 -2.96
CA LYS A 250 17.26 -36.74 -1.70
C LYS A 250 17.68 -35.69 -0.68
N ASN A 251 17.33 -34.43 -0.92
CA ASN A 251 17.21 -33.47 0.17
C ASN A 251 15.72 -33.24 0.40
N LYS A 252 15.19 -33.79 1.52
CA LYS A 252 13.94 -33.27 2.10
C LYS A 252 14.23 -31.83 2.54
N LYS A 253 14.22 -30.89 1.59
CA LYS A 253 14.35 -29.45 1.84
C LYS A 253 13.20 -29.09 2.78
N LYS A 254 13.47 -28.89 4.08
CA LYS A 254 12.51 -28.28 4.99
C LYS A 254 12.12 -26.96 4.35
N LYS A 255 10.88 -26.82 3.88
CA LYS A 255 10.34 -25.55 3.43
C LYS A 255 10.31 -24.64 4.66
N THR A 256 11.37 -23.88 4.90
CA THR A 256 11.36 -22.79 5.88
C THR A 256 10.37 -21.76 5.37
N LYS A 257 9.14 -21.85 5.85
CA LYS A 257 8.12 -20.82 5.60
C LYS A 257 8.62 -19.55 6.30
N GLY A 258 8.88 -18.49 5.53
CA GLY A 258 9.26 -17.19 6.09
C GLY A 258 8.19 -16.68 7.07
N VAL A 259 8.63 -16.00 8.12
CA VAL A 259 7.74 -15.37 9.11
C VAL A 259 7.03 -14.19 8.44
N SER A 260 5.73 -14.01 8.68
CA SER A 260 5.03 -12.81 8.20
C SER A 260 5.43 -11.61 9.04
N LEU A 261 5.87 -10.55 8.38
CA LEU A 261 6.19 -9.28 9.03
C LEU A 261 5.01 -8.33 9.03
N TYR A 262 3.88 -8.69 8.41
CA TYR A 262 2.68 -7.86 8.33
C TYR A 262 2.23 -7.29 9.69
N GLY A 263 2.04 -8.16 10.70
CA GLY A 263 1.64 -7.72 12.04
C GLY A 263 2.67 -6.79 12.68
N LEU A 264 3.96 -7.13 12.58
CA LEU A 264 5.05 -6.30 13.09
C LEU A 264 5.10 -4.94 12.37
N SER A 265 4.94 -4.90 11.05
CA SER A 265 4.92 -3.67 10.26
C SER A 265 3.78 -2.74 10.68
N LYS A 266 2.60 -3.27 11.00
CA LYS A 266 1.46 -2.46 11.49
C LYS A 266 1.67 -1.99 12.92
N LEU A 267 2.30 -2.79 13.78
CA LEU A 267 2.69 -2.35 15.13
C LEU A 267 3.74 -1.24 15.06
N SER A 268 4.80 -1.43 14.27
CA SER A 268 5.84 -0.43 14.04
C SER A 268 5.28 0.86 13.43
N LEU A 269 4.30 0.77 12.51
CA LEU A 269 3.62 1.94 11.96
C LEU A 269 2.91 2.76 13.04
N MET A 270 2.29 2.10 14.02
CA MET A 270 1.63 2.78 15.14
C MET A 270 2.63 3.41 16.12
N VAL A 271 3.71 2.69 16.45
CA VAL A 271 4.80 3.21 17.29
C VAL A 271 5.43 4.44 16.62
N PHE A 272 5.67 4.37 15.31
CA PHE A 272 6.18 5.50 14.53
C PHE A 272 5.18 6.67 14.48
N ALA A 273 3.88 6.43 14.32
CA ALA A 273 2.90 7.50 14.33
C ALA A 273 2.95 8.31 15.65
N GLN A 274 3.09 7.63 16.79
CA GLN A 274 3.25 8.28 18.09
C GLN A 274 4.57 9.05 18.21
N SER A 275 5.70 8.43 17.84
CA SER A 275 7.00 9.11 17.90
C SER A 275 7.07 10.29 16.93
N PHE A 276 6.47 10.17 15.75
CA PHE A 276 6.37 11.23 14.76
C PHE A 276 5.55 12.41 15.26
N GLN A 277 4.42 12.19 15.95
CA GLN A 277 3.67 13.27 16.59
C GLN A 277 4.53 14.03 17.61
N LYS A 278 5.28 13.31 18.44
CA LYS A 278 6.20 13.92 19.41
C LYS A 278 7.29 14.74 18.71
N HIS A 279 7.85 14.22 17.61
CA HIS A 279 8.84 14.94 16.81
C HIS A 279 8.26 16.18 16.08
N LEU A 280 6.97 16.17 15.75
CA LEU A 280 6.31 17.36 15.21
C LEU A 280 6.06 18.41 16.30
N ASN A 281 5.70 17.99 17.50
CA ASN A 281 5.44 18.87 18.64
C ASN A 281 6.72 19.45 19.26
N SER A 282 7.85 18.73 19.18
CA SER A 282 9.14 19.21 19.71
C SER A 282 9.75 20.34 18.87
N PHE A 283 9.31 20.49 17.63
CA PHE A 283 9.78 21.56 16.75
C PHE A 283 9.24 22.93 17.20
N LYS A 284 10.15 23.80 17.65
CA LYS A 284 9.82 25.19 17.97
C LYS A 284 9.73 26.01 16.69
N ARG A 285 8.56 26.55 16.40
CA ARG A 285 8.33 27.35 15.21
C ARG A 285 8.88 28.77 15.38
N PRO A 286 9.34 29.44 14.30
CA PRO A 286 9.90 30.80 14.39
C PRO A 286 8.96 31.87 14.95
N ASP A 287 7.64 31.66 14.88
CA ASP A 287 6.61 32.58 15.38
C ASP A 287 6.04 32.20 16.76
N GLY A 288 6.64 31.21 17.44
CA GLY A 288 6.29 30.81 18.81
C GLY A 288 4.97 30.05 18.97
N GLN A 289 4.22 29.81 17.90
CA GLN A 289 2.97 29.03 17.94
C GLN A 289 3.26 27.51 17.90
N PRO A 290 2.34 26.66 18.42
CA PRO A 290 2.50 25.22 18.32
C PRO A 290 2.46 24.74 16.86
N CYS A 291 3.12 23.62 16.59
CA CYS A 291 3.04 22.94 15.30
C CYS A 291 1.56 22.65 14.98
N SER A 292 1.14 22.85 13.72
CA SER A 292 -0.23 22.62 13.26
C SER A 292 -0.49 21.20 12.75
N ALA A 293 0.57 20.43 12.51
CA ALA A 293 0.46 19.06 12.02
C ALA A 293 0.00 18.09 13.11
N ARG A 294 -1.02 17.28 12.81
CA ARG A 294 -1.58 16.25 13.68
C ARG A 294 -1.51 14.89 13.02
N VAL A 295 -1.11 13.90 13.80
CA VAL A 295 -1.04 12.50 13.41
C VAL A 295 -2.26 11.79 13.94
N ILE A 296 -2.91 11.01 13.07
CA ILE A 296 -4.11 10.25 13.40
C ILE A 296 -3.92 8.83 12.87
N MET A 297 -4.08 7.84 13.73
CA MET A 297 -4.09 6.44 13.34
C MET A 297 -5.52 5.97 13.12
N VAL A 298 -5.75 5.13 12.12
CA VAL A 298 -7.09 4.66 11.74
C VAL A 298 -7.08 3.17 11.47
N ASP A 299 -7.99 2.43 12.10
CA ASP A 299 -8.33 1.06 11.73
C ASP A 299 -9.64 1.03 10.92
N PRO A 300 -9.58 0.79 9.59
CA PRO A 300 -10.76 0.70 8.74
C PRO A 300 -11.54 -0.62 8.93
N GLY A 301 -11.01 -1.57 9.71
CA GLY A 301 -11.58 -2.88 9.92
C GLY A 301 -11.52 -3.79 8.69
N PHE A 302 -12.16 -4.96 8.80
CA PHE A 302 -12.14 -5.98 7.75
C PHE A 302 -13.04 -5.58 6.58
N SER A 303 -12.43 -5.21 5.47
CA SER A 303 -13.11 -4.76 4.26
C SER A 303 -12.84 -5.67 3.07
N ARG A 304 -13.84 -5.84 2.19
CA ARG A 304 -13.75 -6.62 0.95
C ARG A 304 -12.91 -5.88 -0.10
N THR A 305 -11.60 -5.81 0.13
CA THR A 305 -10.63 -5.22 -0.79
C THR A 305 -9.98 -6.30 -1.67
N PRO A 306 -9.35 -5.92 -2.80
CA PRO A 306 -8.56 -6.85 -3.60
C PRO A 306 -7.47 -7.57 -2.80
N GLY A 307 -6.82 -6.87 -1.86
CA GLY A 307 -5.83 -7.44 -0.94
C GLY A 307 -6.43 -8.49 -0.01
N MET A 308 -7.56 -8.17 0.63
CA MET A 308 -8.27 -9.10 1.51
C MET A 308 -8.72 -10.37 0.76
N ARG A 309 -9.24 -10.23 -0.46
CA ARG A 309 -9.57 -11.36 -1.34
C ARG A 309 -8.35 -12.22 -1.63
N ARG A 310 -7.23 -11.62 -2.04
CA ARG A 310 -5.98 -12.37 -2.32
C ARG A 310 -5.48 -13.13 -1.09
N TRP A 311 -5.55 -12.50 0.09
CA TRP A 311 -5.16 -13.12 1.35
C TRP A 311 -6.03 -14.33 1.70
N MET A 312 -7.37 -14.20 1.64
CA MET A 312 -8.30 -15.29 1.95
C MET A 312 -8.20 -16.48 0.97
N THR A 313 -8.00 -16.21 -0.32
CA THR A 313 -7.85 -17.29 -1.32
C THR A 313 -6.48 -17.96 -1.25
N GLY A 314 -5.56 -17.40 -0.45
CA GLY A 314 -4.16 -17.82 -0.45
C GLY A 314 -3.59 -17.81 -1.86
N GLY A 315 -4.01 -16.88 -2.73
CA GLY A 315 -3.51 -16.79 -4.12
C GLY A 315 -3.73 -18.03 -4.99
N SER A 316 -4.59 -18.98 -4.60
CA SER A 316 -4.83 -20.24 -5.34
C SER A 316 -6.19 -20.27 -6.04
N LEU A 317 -6.30 -21.02 -7.14
CA LEU A 317 -7.59 -21.21 -7.84
C LEU A 317 -8.60 -21.97 -6.98
N TRP A 318 -8.15 -22.96 -6.21
CA TRP A 318 -9.01 -23.67 -5.27
C TRP A 318 -9.52 -22.75 -4.16
N GLY A 319 -8.64 -21.93 -3.57
CA GLY A 319 -9.05 -20.93 -2.59
C GLY A 319 -10.01 -19.89 -3.18
N LEU A 320 -9.86 -19.53 -4.46
CA LEU A 320 -10.79 -18.66 -5.17
C LEU A 320 -12.17 -19.32 -5.33
N LEU A 321 -12.23 -20.60 -5.69
CA LEU A 321 -13.47 -21.34 -5.79
C LEU A 321 -14.21 -21.38 -4.44
N VAL A 322 -13.48 -21.73 -3.36
CA VAL A 322 -14.05 -21.73 -1.99
C VAL A 322 -14.57 -20.34 -1.62
N TYR A 323 -13.80 -19.29 -1.94
CA TYR A 323 -14.21 -17.90 -1.69
C TYR A 323 -15.50 -17.51 -2.42
N LEU A 324 -15.66 -17.95 -3.68
CA LEU A 324 -16.86 -17.67 -4.46
C LEU A 324 -18.09 -18.40 -3.90
N VAL A 325 -17.95 -19.68 -3.52
CA VAL A 325 -19.04 -20.45 -2.90
C VAL A 325 -19.45 -19.84 -1.55
N THR A 326 -18.48 -19.35 -0.78
CA THR A 326 -18.71 -18.71 0.53
C THR A 326 -18.96 -17.20 0.44
N TRP A 327 -19.12 -16.64 -0.76
CA TRP A 327 -19.31 -15.21 -0.99
C TRP A 327 -20.46 -14.59 -0.17
N PRO A 328 -21.65 -15.22 -0.02
CA PRO A 328 -22.72 -14.65 0.80
C PRO A 328 -22.32 -14.42 2.26
N VAL A 329 -21.50 -15.32 2.82
CA VAL A 329 -20.97 -15.19 4.18
C VAL A 329 -20.01 -14.00 4.26
N TRP A 330 -19.08 -13.88 3.30
CA TRP A 330 -18.15 -12.76 3.26
C TRP A 330 -18.83 -11.43 3.00
N TRP A 331 -19.89 -11.41 2.17
CA TRP A 331 -20.71 -10.23 1.95
C TRP A 331 -21.42 -9.77 3.22
N LEU A 332 -21.84 -10.71 4.07
CA LEU A 332 -22.48 -10.43 5.34
C LEU A 332 -21.47 -9.88 6.37
N VAL A 333 -20.34 -10.58 6.56
CA VAL A 333 -19.38 -10.31 7.65
C VAL A 333 -18.40 -9.17 7.33
N LEU A 334 -18.01 -9.00 6.06
CA LEU A 334 -17.00 -8.00 5.68
C LEU A 334 -17.65 -6.72 5.16
N LYS A 335 -17.05 -5.59 5.55
CA LYS A 335 -17.42 -4.26 5.09
C LYS A 335 -17.19 -4.12 3.58
N SER A 336 -18.00 -3.29 2.92
CA SER A 336 -17.60 -2.79 1.60
C SER A 336 -16.39 -1.84 1.73
N PRO A 337 -15.61 -1.62 0.67
CA PRO A 337 -14.55 -0.61 0.67
C PRO A 337 -15.06 0.79 1.07
N GLN A 338 -16.29 1.13 0.69
CA GLN A 338 -16.96 2.39 1.06
C GLN A 338 -17.20 2.50 2.57
N GLN A 339 -17.62 1.39 3.20
CA GLN A 339 -17.81 1.29 4.64
C GLN A 339 -16.47 1.34 5.38
N GLY A 340 -15.43 0.69 4.86
CA GLY A 340 -14.07 0.77 5.43
C GLY A 340 -13.45 2.16 5.33
N ALA A 341 -13.80 2.94 4.30
CA ALA A 341 -13.34 4.32 4.14
C ALA A 341 -13.91 5.29 5.18
N GLN A 342 -15.02 4.95 5.85
CA GLN A 342 -15.70 5.88 6.77
C GLN A 342 -14.81 6.32 7.93
N SER A 343 -14.07 5.41 8.57
CA SER A 343 -13.15 5.79 9.65
C SER A 343 -12.03 6.71 9.18
N VAL A 344 -11.54 6.52 7.95
CA VAL A 344 -10.48 7.35 7.36
C VAL A 344 -11.03 8.74 7.01
N LEU A 345 -12.25 8.79 6.47
CA LEU A 345 -12.96 10.03 6.18
C LEU A 345 -13.31 10.80 7.46
N TYR A 346 -13.70 10.11 8.53
CA TYR A 346 -13.94 10.71 9.84
C TYR A 346 -12.65 11.36 10.38
N ALA A 347 -11.53 10.61 10.36
CA ALA A 347 -10.21 11.15 10.73
C ALA A 347 -9.79 12.36 9.88
N ALA A 348 -10.11 12.35 8.58
CA ALA A 348 -9.79 13.42 7.66
C ALA A 348 -10.65 14.68 7.87
N MET A 349 -11.93 14.53 8.26
CA MET A 349 -12.91 15.61 8.19
C MET A 349 -13.36 16.15 9.54
N GLU A 350 -13.39 15.33 10.59
CA GLU A 350 -13.92 15.72 11.90
C GLU A 350 -13.14 16.89 12.49
N ALA A 351 -13.83 17.92 12.97
CA ALA A 351 -13.21 19.19 13.35
C ALA A 351 -12.37 19.07 14.63
N GLU A 352 -12.79 18.18 15.54
CA GLU A 352 -12.13 17.91 16.82
C GLU A 352 -10.65 17.56 16.65
N TYR A 353 -10.32 16.69 15.69
CA TYR A 353 -8.93 16.26 15.44
C TYR A 353 -8.07 17.27 14.67
N GLY A 354 -8.59 18.48 14.41
CA GLY A 354 -7.82 19.57 13.81
C GLY A 354 -6.96 20.35 14.81
N ARG A 355 -7.19 20.16 16.13
CA ARG A 355 -6.47 20.82 17.23
C ARG A 355 -6.22 19.83 18.36
N GLY A 356 -5.25 20.09 19.23
CA GLY A 356 -4.93 19.23 20.38
C GLY A 356 -3.51 18.67 20.34
N GLU A 357 -3.26 17.56 21.03
CA GLU A 357 -1.92 16.95 21.14
C GLU A 357 -1.57 16.03 19.95
N GLY A 358 -2.59 15.45 19.31
CA GLY A 358 -2.44 14.47 18.24
C GLY A 358 -2.17 13.05 18.75
N GLY A 359 -1.92 12.11 17.83
CA GLY A 359 -1.65 10.72 18.17
C GLY A 359 -2.90 9.89 18.50
N TRP A 360 -4.09 10.34 18.08
CA TRP A 360 -5.33 9.61 18.31
C TRP A 360 -5.41 8.33 17.48
N MET A 361 -6.17 7.36 17.99
CA MET A 361 -6.52 6.15 17.27
C MET A 361 -8.03 6.14 17.03
N ILE A 362 -8.43 6.01 15.78
CA ILE A 362 -9.82 6.04 15.35
C ILE A 362 -10.24 4.68 14.80
N LYS A 363 -11.39 4.20 15.28
CA LYS A 363 -12.03 2.97 14.80
C LYS A 363 -13.54 3.13 14.89
N GLU A 364 -14.27 2.66 13.87
CA GLU A 364 -15.73 2.84 13.77
C GLU A 364 -16.16 4.31 13.97
N CYS A 365 -15.47 5.27 13.35
CA CYS A 365 -15.74 6.71 13.48
C CYS A 365 -15.78 7.21 14.94
N LYS A 366 -14.98 6.60 15.82
CA LYS A 366 -14.81 7.02 17.23
C LYS A 366 -13.35 6.90 17.64
N GLU A 367 -12.94 7.73 18.58
CA GLU A 367 -11.66 7.57 19.26
C GLU A 367 -11.69 6.28 20.11
N VAL A 368 -10.59 5.53 20.05
CA VAL A 368 -10.39 4.31 20.83
C VAL A 368 -8.99 4.29 21.44
N ASP A 369 -8.86 3.58 22.56
CA ASP A 369 -7.57 3.39 23.20
C ASP A 369 -6.64 2.47 22.40
N LEU A 370 -5.34 2.71 22.58
CA LEU A 370 -4.28 1.87 22.03
C LEU A 370 -4.15 0.57 22.82
N ALA A 371 -4.47 -0.55 22.17
CA ALA A 371 -4.46 -1.86 22.81
C ALA A 371 -3.06 -2.37 23.24
N ARG A 372 -1.99 -1.89 22.59
CA ARG A 372 -0.61 -2.35 22.83
C ARG A 372 0.20 -1.27 23.54
N LYS A 373 0.90 -1.65 24.62
CA LYS A 373 1.67 -0.73 25.47
C LYS A 373 2.89 -0.18 24.73
N GLU A 374 3.49 -0.99 23.87
CA GLU A 374 4.65 -0.64 23.06
C GLU A 374 4.39 0.59 22.18
N VAL A 375 3.14 0.85 21.81
CA VAL A 375 2.76 2.03 21.02
C VAL A 375 2.92 3.33 21.81
N LYS A 376 2.68 3.30 23.13
CA LYS A 376 2.83 4.47 24.02
C LYS A 376 4.25 4.59 24.59
N ASP A 377 5.05 3.54 24.47
CA ASP A 377 6.40 3.48 25.04
C ASP A 377 7.39 4.34 24.23
N GLU A 378 8.10 5.21 24.94
CA GLU A 378 9.08 6.12 24.34
C GLU A 378 10.36 5.39 23.93
N GLU A 379 10.77 4.38 24.71
CA GLU A 379 11.99 3.63 24.43
C GLU A 379 11.82 2.79 23.17
N ALA A 380 10.68 2.11 23.03
CA ALA A 380 10.30 1.43 21.80
C ALA A 380 10.28 2.39 20.59
N GLY A 381 9.74 3.60 20.77
CA GLY A 381 9.72 4.64 19.74
C GLY A 381 11.11 5.07 19.29
N LYS A 382 12.02 5.33 20.22
CA LYS A 382 13.42 5.72 19.94
C LYS A 382 14.18 4.57 19.27
N MET A 383 14.08 3.36 19.81
CA MET A 383 14.71 2.17 19.25
C MET A 383 14.27 1.92 17.81
N LEU A 384 12.97 2.02 17.54
CA LEU A 384 12.42 1.85 16.20
C LEU A 384 12.91 2.95 15.25
N TRP A 385 12.96 4.19 15.71
CA TRP A 385 13.43 5.33 14.92
C TRP A 385 14.89 5.15 14.50
N GLU A 386 15.78 4.88 15.45
CA GLU A 386 17.21 4.66 15.20
C GLU A 386 17.45 3.44 14.29
N PHE A 387 16.70 2.35 14.51
CA PHE A 387 16.76 1.17 13.65
C PHE A 387 16.38 1.53 12.21
N SER A 388 15.32 2.32 12.04
CA SER A 388 14.81 2.71 10.71
C SER A 388 15.78 3.64 9.98
N GLU A 389 16.37 4.61 10.67
CA GLU A 389 17.38 5.51 10.10
C GLU A 389 18.64 4.75 9.66
N LYS A 390 19.20 3.90 10.53
CA LYS A 390 20.37 3.09 10.21
C LYS A 390 20.11 2.15 9.03
N LEU A 391 18.93 1.54 9.00
CA LEU A 391 18.54 0.65 7.91
C LEU A 391 18.43 1.41 6.58
N ILE A 392 17.80 2.59 6.57
CA ILE A 392 17.68 3.42 5.37
C ILE A 392 19.06 3.89 4.91
N GLU A 393 19.89 4.40 5.81
CA GLU A 393 21.24 4.89 5.46
C GLU A 393 22.09 3.78 4.82
N ALA A 394 22.10 2.59 5.43
CA ALA A 394 22.81 1.43 4.90
C ALA A 394 22.29 1.05 3.50
N LYS A 395 20.97 0.96 3.34
CA LYS A 395 20.34 0.53 2.08
C LYS A 395 20.41 1.56 0.97
N GLU A 396 20.28 2.85 1.27
CA GLU A 396 20.50 3.92 0.30
C GLU A 396 21.94 3.93 -0.20
N ARG A 397 22.92 3.71 0.69
CA ARG A 397 24.34 3.62 0.31
C ARG A 397 24.60 2.41 -0.60
N GLU A 398 24.10 1.24 -0.23
CA GLU A 398 24.18 0.03 -1.08
C GLU A 398 23.54 0.25 -2.45
N SER A 399 22.32 0.80 -2.48
CA SER A 399 21.59 1.06 -3.71
C SER A 399 22.18 2.20 -4.55
N ALA A 400 22.86 3.18 -3.96
CA ALA A 400 23.62 4.20 -4.68
C ALA A 400 24.84 3.59 -5.38
N VAL A 401 25.59 2.72 -4.69
CA VAL A 401 26.72 2.00 -5.30
C VAL A 401 26.23 1.11 -6.44
N ARG A 402 25.14 0.35 -6.25
CA ARG A 402 24.58 -0.51 -7.30
C ARG A 402 24.15 0.29 -8.53
N ARG A 403 23.54 1.46 -8.35
CA ARG A 403 23.16 2.35 -9.46
C ARG A 403 24.38 2.94 -10.18
N ALA A 404 25.40 3.35 -9.45
CA ALA A 404 26.64 3.84 -10.04
C ALA A 404 27.34 2.76 -10.88
N LEU A 405 27.35 1.50 -10.42
CA LEU A 405 27.86 0.37 -11.18
C LEU A 405 27.00 0.10 -12.43
N ALA A 406 25.67 0.05 -12.28
CA ALA A 406 24.77 -0.17 -13.41
C ALA A 406 24.85 0.95 -14.47
N ASN A 407 25.06 2.21 -14.06
CA ASN A 407 25.28 3.32 -14.99
C ASN A 407 26.60 3.16 -15.74
N LYS A 408 27.69 2.79 -15.06
CA LYS A 408 28.97 2.49 -15.73
C LYS A 408 28.85 1.33 -16.71
N GLU A 409 28.12 0.28 -16.36
CA GLU A 409 27.86 -0.85 -17.26
C GLU A 409 27.08 -0.43 -18.50
N LYS A 410 26.09 0.46 -18.35
CA LYS A 410 25.34 1.03 -19.48
C LYS A 410 26.21 1.92 -20.36
N GLU A 411 27.03 2.78 -19.77
CA GLU A 411 27.97 3.64 -20.51
C GLU A 411 28.94 2.78 -21.34
N VAL A 412 29.51 1.73 -20.74
CA VAL A 412 30.37 0.77 -21.45
C VAL A 412 29.62 0.01 -22.55
N ALA A 413 28.35 -0.35 -22.32
CA ALA A 413 27.52 -1.00 -23.34
C ALA A 413 27.23 -0.06 -24.52
N GLU A 414 26.88 1.20 -24.25
CA GLU A 414 26.65 2.22 -25.27
C GLU A 414 27.92 2.56 -26.07
N GLU A 415 29.09 2.62 -25.41
CA GLU A 415 30.38 2.78 -26.09
C GLU A 415 30.70 1.58 -26.99
N ASN A 416 30.43 0.36 -26.51
CA ASN A 416 30.63 -0.86 -27.30
C ASN A 416 29.66 -0.94 -28.49
N GLU A 417 28.41 -0.47 -28.36
CA GLU A 417 27.46 -0.37 -29.47
C GLU A 417 27.88 0.70 -30.49
N LYS A 418 28.33 1.87 -30.03
CA LYS A 418 28.87 2.92 -30.90
C LYS A 418 30.12 2.46 -31.66
N ASN A 419 31.02 1.72 -31.01
CA ASN A 419 32.21 1.15 -31.64
C ASN A 419 31.89 0.04 -32.64
N LYS A 420 30.81 -0.74 -32.41
CA LYS A 420 30.31 -1.72 -33.40
C LYS A 420 29.64 -1.04 -34.60
N ALA A 421 28.94 0.07 -34.39
CA ALA A 421 28.30 0.85 -35.46
C ALA A 421 29.31 1.62 -36.33
N SER A 422 30.46 2.04 -35.77
CA SER A 422 31.55 2.66 -36.55
C SER A 422 32.45 1.64 -37.27
N GLY A 423 32.50 0.40 -36.78
CA GLY A 423 33.28 -0.70 -37.39
C GLY A 423 32.63 -1.38 -38.61
N SER A 424 31.35 -1.15 -38.89
CA SER A 424 30.64 -1.73 -40.06
C SER A 424 30.72 -0.87 -41.33
N GLY A 425 31.46 0.26 -41.30
CA GLY A 425 31.61 1.19 -42.42
C GLY A 425 32.93 1.06 -43.21
N ALA A 426 33.50 -0.14 -43.37
CA ALA A 426 34.74 -0.30 -44.15
C ALA A 426 34.79 -1.54 -45.06
N LYS A 427 34.76 -1.25 -46.37
CA LYS A 427 35.19 -2.03 -47.55
C LYS A 427 34.21 -3.06 -48.13
N GLU A 428 33.22 -2.56 -48.88
CA GLU A 428 32.76 -3.24 -50.08
C GLU A 428 33.83 -3.02 -51.17
N GLN A 429 34.65 -4.05 -51.44
CA GLN A 429 35.63 -4.02 -52.53
C GLN A 429 34.90 -4.23 -53.87
N THR A 430 34.77 -3.18 -54.67
CA THR A 430 34.38 -3.28 -56.08
C THR A 430 35.40 -4.15 -56.86
N PRO A 431 34.97 -5.20 -57.56
CA PRO A 431 35.86 -6.03 -58.36
C PRO A 431 36.35 -5.27 -59.61
N GLY A 432 37.66 -5.30 -59.84
CA GLY A 432 38.36 -4.45 -60.79
C GLY A 432 38.01 -4.67 -62.27
N SER A 433 37.75 -3.58 -62.98
CA SER A 433 37.78 -3.50 -64.44
C SER A 433 39.22 -3.22 -64.91
N ARG A 434 39.85 -4.25 -65.47
CA ARG A 434 41.13 -4.21 -66.16
C ARG A 434 40.97 -3.41 -67.47
N ARG A 435 41.53 -2.20 -67.56
CA ARG A 435 41.74 -1.55 -68.87
C ARG A 435 43.06 -0.78 -68.93
N SER A 436 43.96 -1.39 -69.69
CA SER A 436 45.16 -0.83 -70.32
C SER A 436 45.06 0.66 -70.64
N ARG A 437 46.13 1.41 -70.33
CA ARG A 437 46.51 2.57 -71.15
C ARG A 437 48.03 2.73 -71.18
N LYS A 438 48.58 2.43 -72.37
CA LYS A 438 49.88 2.89 -72.86
C LYS A 438 49.98 4.42 -72.69
N GLY A 439 51.17 4.89 -72.32
CA GLY A 439 51.44 6.30 -72.08
C GLY A 439 51.55 7.18 -73.31
N LYS A 440 51.66 8.48 -73.04
CA LYS A 440 52.73 9.37 -73.48
C LYS A 440 52.78 10.55 -72.52
#